data_AF-M5BQP0-F1
#
_entry.id   AF-M5BQP0-F1
#
_cell.length_a   1.000
_cell.length_b   1.000
_cell.length_c   1.000
_cell.angle_alpha   90.00
_cell.angle_beta   90.00
_cell.angle_gamma   90.00
#
_symmetry.space_group_name_H-M   'P 1'
#
loop_
_entity.id
_entity.type
_entity.pdbx_description
1 polymer ?
#
loop_
_entity_poly.entity_id
_entity_poly.type
_entity_poly.pdbx_seq_one_letter_code
_entity_poly.pdbx_strand_id
1 'polypeptide(L)'
;MDRLRLVMPPILFAALSFPFTRLAYSLFPVSVANGIISGAFGFYVLYDCMHYALHHTKLPEYMREMKKYHLAHHYKNFELGFGVTSKIWDYVFNTVLPV
;
A
#
# COMPACT_ATOMS: atom_id res chain seq x y z
N MET A 1 1.22 -15.36 11.36
CA MET A 1 1.87 -14.59 10.27
C MET A 1 3.20 -14.09 10.79
N ASP A 2 4.26 -14.29 10.02
CA ASP A 2 5.64 -13.91 10.35
C ASP A 2 5.75 -12.37 10.40
N ARG A 3 6.16 -11.82 11.55
CA ARG A 3 6.25 -10.36 11.76
C ARG A 3 7.43 -9.72 11.05
N LEU A 4 8.43 -10.50 10.63
CA LEU A 4 9.66 -10.01 10.02
C LEU A 4 9.64 -10.07 8.49
N ARG A 5 8.57 -10.62 7.90
CA ARG A 5 8.42 -10.84 6.45
C ARG A 5 7.07 -10.34 5.94
N LEU A 6 6.82 -9.05 6.13
CA LEU A 6 5.60 -8.40 5.67
C LEU A 6 5.91 -7.07 4.99
N VAL A 7 6.61 -6.18 5.71
CA VAL A 7 7.02 -4.88 5.18
C VAL A 7 8.13 -5.04 4.15
N MET A 8 8.21 -4.13 3.19
CA MET A 8 9.23 -4.22 2.15
C MET A 8 10.61 -3.96 2.75
N PRO A 9 11.62 -4.82 2.51
CA PRO A 9 13.00 -4.51 2.86
C PRO A 9 13.46 -3.24 2.12
N PRO A 10 14.19 -2.32 2.77
CA PRO A 10 14.62 -1.06 2.14
C PRO A 10 15.36 -1.22 0.82
N ILE A 11 16.15 -2.29 0.66
CA ILE A 11 16.88 -2.60 -0.58
C ILE A 11 15.90 -2.87 -1.73
N LEU A 12 14.85 -3.65 -1.49
CA LEU A 12 13.85 -3.96 -2.51
C LEU A 12 12.98 -2.74 -2.83
N PHE A 13 12.63 -1.95 -1.81
CA PHE A 13 11.95 -0.67 -2.03
C PHE A 13 12.80 0.28 -2.89
N ALA A 14 14.10 0.42 -2.63
CA ALA A 14 14.99 1.25 -3.43
C ALA A 14 15.04 0.79 -4.89
N ALA A 15 15.14 -0.52 -5.12
CA ALA A 15 15.14 -1.09 -6.48
C ALA A 15 13.81 -0.80 -7.23
N LEU A 16 12.66 -1.00 -6.57
CA LEU A 16 11.35 -0.80 -7.18
C LEU A 16 11.01 0.68 -7.39
N SER A 17 11.41 1.56 -6.45
CA SER A 17 11.13 3.00 -6.53
C SER A 17 12.05 3.74 -7.50
N PHE A 18 13.27 3.24 -7.74
CA PHE A 18 14.25 3.87 -8.63
C PHE A 18 13.68 4.29 -10.00
N PRO A 19 13.05 3.40 -10.81
CA PRO A 19 12.51 3.81 -12.10
C PRO A 19 11.46 4.93 -12.00
N PHE A 20 10.62 4.94 -10.95
CA PHE A 20 9.62 5.99 -10.74
C PHE A 20 10.25 7.33 -10.34
N THR A 21 11.31 7.32 -9.52
CA THR A 21 12.04 8.56 -9.20
C THR A 21 12.71 9.15 -10.44
N ARG A 22 13.31 8.30 -11.29
CA ARG A 22 13.89 8.73 -12.57
C ARG A 22 12.82 9.28 -13.51
N LEU A 23 11.66 8.62 -13.57
CA LEU A 23 10.52 9.07 -14.35
C LEU A 23 10.04 10.45 -13.89
N ALA A 24 9.90 10.68 -12.58
CA ALA A 24 9.51 11.99 -12.05
C ALA A 24 10.48 13.10 -12.47
N TYR A 25 11.79 12.87 -12.36
CA TYR A 25 12.80 13.84 -12.81
C TYR A 25 12.84 14.04 -14.32
N SER A 26 12.40 13.06 -15.12
CA SER A 26 12.29 13.22 -16.58
C SER A 26 11.06 14.00 -17.02
N LEU A 27 9.97 13.95 -16.24
CA LEU A 27 8.69 14.56 -16.59
C LEU A 27 8.49 15.96 -16.00
N PHE A 28 9.14 16.26 -14.88
CA PHE A 28 8.87 17.47 -14.10
C PHE A 28 10.14 18.26 -13.76
N PRO A 29 10.04 19.59 -13.58
CA PRO A 29 11.11 20.38 -12.99
C PRO A 29 11.51 19.83 -11.62
N VAL A 30 12.78 19.99 -11.23
CA VAL A 30 13.36 19.39 -10.03
C VAL A 30 12.53 19.65 -8.76
N SER A 31 12.03 20.87 -8.56
CA SER A 31 11.21 21.20 -7.39
C SER A 31 9.89 20.43 -7.34
N VAL A 32 9.22 20.27 -8.49
CA VAL A 32 7.95 19.53 -8.61
C VAL A 32 8.21 18.03 -8.48
N ALA A 33 9.26 17.51 -9.14
CA ALA A 33 9.67 16.11 -9.01
C ALA A 33 9.95 15.75 -7.55
N ASN A 34 10.69 16.59 -6.83
CA ASN A 34 10.95 16.40 -5.40
C ASN A 34 9.66 16.35 -4.58
N GLY A 35 8.71 17.26 -4.83
CA GLY A 35 7.41 17.24 -4.18
C GLY A 35 6.64 15.94 -4.42
N ILE A 36 6.60 15.46 -5.66
CA ILE A 36 5.96 14.19 -6.04
C ILE A 36 6.64 13.01 -5.35
N ILE A 37 7.97 12.93 -5.40
CA ILE A 37 8.74 11.84 -4.79
C ILE A 37 8.53 11.82 -3.28
N SER A 38 8.61 12.97 -2.60
CA SER A 38 8.37 13.07 -1.16
C SER A 38 6.96 12.63 -0.80
N GLY A 39 5.94 13.07 -1.55
CA GLY A 39 4.56 12.63 -1.35
C GLY A 39 4.40 11.12 -1.54
N ALA A 40 4.91 10.58 -2.65
CA ALA A 40 4.84 9.15 -2.95
C ALA A 40 5.49 8.29 -1.87
N PHE A 41 6.68 8.69 -1.39
CA PHE A 41 7.40 7.96 -0.35
C PHE A 41 6.69 8.05 1.00
N GLY A 42 6.15 9.23 1.35
CA GLY A 42 5.34 9.40 2.55
C GLY A 42 4.10 8.49 2.54
N PHE A 43 3.34 8.46 1.45
CA PHE A 43 2.18 7.58 1.32
C PHE A 43 2.54 6.10 1.27
N TYR A 44 3.70 5.75 0.70
CA TYR A 44 4.23 4.38 0.75
C TYR A 44 4.49 3.93 2.19
N VAL A 45 5.11 4.77 3.04
CA VAL A 45 5.34 4.44 4.45
C VAL A 45 4.00 4.25 5.18
N LEU A 46 3.02 5.13 4.93
CA LEU A 46 1.67 4.97 5.49
C LEU A 46 1.03 3.65 5.06
N TYR A 47 1.16 3.28 3.78
CA TYR A 47 0.69 2.00 3.25
C TYR A 47 1.32 0.82 4.00
N ASP A 48 2.65 0.79 4.15
CA ASP A 48 3.36 -0.36 4.72
C ASP A 48 3.09 -0.50 6.24
N CYS A 49 3.01 0.63 6.94
CA CYS A 49 2.61 0.67 8.35
C CYS A 49 1.15 0.21 8.54
N MET A 50 0.22 0.67 7.69
CA MET A 50 -1.17 0.22 7.73
C MET A 50 -1.27 -1.28 7.43
N HIS A 51 -0.57 -1.75 6.41
CA HIS A 51 -0.51 -3.17 6.06
C HIS A 51 -0.06 -4.02 7.25
N TYR A 52 1.02 -3.62 7.91
CA TYR A 52 1.50 -4.30 9.11
C TYR A 52 0.45 -4.32 10.22
N ALA A 53 -0.18 -3.17 10.50
CA ALA A 53 -1.15 -3.03 11.57
C ALA A 53 -2.45 -3.83 11.32
N LEU A 54 -2.88 -3.95 10.06
CA LEU A 54 -4.01 -4.79 9.66
C LEU A 54 -3.78 -6.26 10.04
N HIS A 55 -2.56 -6.76 9.89
CA HIS A 55 -2.20 -8.11 10.29
C HIS A 55 -1.98 -8.27 11.80
N HIS A 56 -1.31 -7.32 12.45
CA HIS A 56 -0.67 -7.58 13.75
C HIS A 56 -1.23 -6.78 14.94
N THR A 57 -2.18 -5.87 14.71
CA THR A 57 -2.66 -4.95 15.75
C THR A 57 -4.18 -5.08 15.96
N LYS A 58 -4.65 -4.90 17.21
CA LYS A 58 -6.07 -4.67 17.49
C LYS A 58 -6.39 -3.22 17.11
N LEU A 59 -7.00 -3.03 15.96
CA LEU A 59 -7.29 -1.72 15.39
C LEU A 59 -8.58 -1.11 15.96
N PRO A 60 -8.71 0.22 15.94
CA PRO A 60 -9.94 0.92 16.34
C PRO A 60 -11.12 0.54 15.43
N GLU A 61 -12.34 0.80 15.90
CA GLU A 61 -13.56 0.34 15.24
C GLU A 61 -13.68 0.81 13.78
N TYR A 62 -13.29 2.05 13.49
CA TYR A 62 -13.35 2.60 12.12
C TYR A 62 -12.42 1.88 11.12
N MET A 63 -11.42 1.13 11.60
CA MET A 63 -10.50 0.33 10.77
C MET A 63 -10.87 -1.16 10.74
N ARG A 64 -11.87 -1.58 11.51
CA ARG A 64 -12.27 -3.00 11.63
C ARG A 64 -12.71 -3.56 10.28
N GLU A 65 -13.38 -2.74 9.48
CA GLU A 65 -13.84 -3.09 8.14
C GLU A 65 -12.64 -3.37 7.22
N MET A 66 -11.71 -2.43 7.08
CA MET A 66 -10.49 -2.63 6.28
C MET A 66 -9.65 -3.81 6.76
N LYS A 67 -9.61 -4.06 8.08
CA LYS A 67 -8.96 -5.27 8.62
C LYS A 67 -9.65 -6.55 8.15
N LYS A 68 -10.98 -6.61 8.24
CA LYS A 68 -11.76 -7.76 7.74
C LYS A 68 -11.51 -7.95 6.24
N TYR A 69 -11.53 -6.86 5.47
CA TYR A 69 -11.32 -6.86 4.02
C TYR A 69 -9.95 -7.42 3.63
N HIS A 70 -8.88 -6.86 4.21
CA HIS A 70 -7.51 -7.29 3.91
C HIS A 70 -7.22 -8.72 4.36
N LEU A 71 -7.73 -9.15 5.51
CA LEU A 71 -7.58 -10.55 5.94
C LEU A 71 -8.36 -11.50 5.02
N ALA A 72 -9.50 -11.08 4.50
CA ALA A 72 -10.26 -11.88 3.55
C ALA A 72 -9.57 -11.98 2.17
N HIS A 73 -8.81 -10.97 1.74
CA HIS A 73 -7.91 -11.12 0.59
C HIS A 73 -6.92 -12.28 0.79
N HIS A 74 -6.27 -12.36 1.95
CA HIS A 74 -5.32 -13.45 2.25
C HIS A 74 -5.96 -14.82 2.46
N TYR A 75 -7.11 -14.87 3.12
CA TYR A 75 -7.68 -16.13 3.62
C TYR A 75 -8.94 -16.61 2.89
N LYS A 76 -9.54 -15.79 2.02
CA LYS A 76 -10.70 -16.17 1.20
C LYS A 76 -10.41 -16.15 -0.30
N ASN A 77 -9.99 -15.00 -0.84
CA ASN A 77 -9.70 -14.86 -2.27
C ASN A 77 -8.63 -13.79 -2.52
N PHE A 78 -7.44 -14.22 -2.94
CA PHE A 78 -6.30 -13.34 -3.20
C PHE A 78 -6.33 -12.70 -4.61
N GLU A 79 -7.31 -13.06 -5.45
CA GLU A 79 -7.51 -12.48 -6.78
C GLU A 79 -8.39 -11.21 -6.76
N LEU A 80 -8.88 -10.80 -5.59
CA LEU A 80 -9.68 -9.59 -5.36
C LEU A 80 -9.19 -8.87 -4.09
N GLY A 81 -9.58 -7.62 -3.90
CA GLY A 81 -9.25 -6.85 -2.70
C GLY A 81 -7.78 -6.44 -2.64
N PHE A 82 -7.25 -5.90 -3.74
CA PHE A 82 -5.87 -5.44 -3.82
C PHE A 82 -5.63 -4.16 -3.00
N GLY A 83 -6.69 -3.40 -2.71
CA GLY A 83 -6.64 -2.19 -1.91
C GLY A 83 -6.34 -2.45 -0.43
N VAL A 84 -5.18 -1.99 0.04
CA VAL A 84 -4.79 -2.06 1.46
C VAL A 84 -5.18 -0.80 2.21
N THR A 85 -4.88 0.39 1.67
CA THR A 85 -5.17 1.68 2.32
C THR A 85 -6.62 2.13 2.14
N SER A 86 -7.23 1.77 1.02
CA SER A 86 -8.62 2.03 0.70
C SER A 86 -9.10 1.09 -0.41
N LYS A 87 -10.41 1.00 -0.60
CA LYS A 87 -11.05 0.24 -1.69
C LYS A 87 -11.30 1.05 -2.95
N ILE A 88 -10.88 2.32 -3.00
CA ILE A 88 -11.22 3.24 -4.09
C ILE A 88 -10.86 2.62 -5.44
N TRP A 89 -9.63 2.10 -5.55
CA TRP A 89 -9.16 1.46 -6.78
C TRP A 89 -9.80 0.10 -7.05
N ASP A 90 -10.19 -0.64 -6.00
CA ASP A 90 -10.94 -1.87 -6.19
C ASP A 90 -12.33 -1.63 -6.80
N TYR A 91 -12.98 -0.52 -6.44
CA TYR A 91 -14.23 -0.12 -7.10
C TYR A 91 -13.99 0.35 -8.54
N VAL A 92 -12.97 1.18 -8.77
CA VAL A 92 -12.65 1.73 -10.11
C VAL A 92 -12.33 0.61 -11.10
N PHE A 93 -11.58 -0.41 -10.67
CA PHE A 93 -11.12 -1.49 -11.54
C PHE A 93 -11.94 -2.79 -11.39
N ASN A 94 -13.06 -2.74 -10.66
CA ASN A 94 -13.95 -3.87 -10.44
C ASN A 94 -13.26 -5.12 -9.83
N THR A 95 -12.39 -4.89 -8.85
CA THR A 95 -11.66 -5.93 -8.09
C THR A 95 -12.10 -5.96 -6.62
N VAL A 96 -13.29 -5.44 -6.30
CA VAL A 96 -13.80 -5.41 -4.93
C VAL A 96 -14.08 -6.82 -4.40
N LEU A 97 -13.61 -7.10 -3.19
CA LEU A 97 -13.89 -8.37 -2.51
C LEU A 97 -15.25 -8.29 -1.79
N PRO A 98 -16.20 -9.22 -2.03
CA PRO A 98 -17.45 -9.31 -1.26
C PRO A 98 -17.17 -10.01 0.09
N VAL A 99 -17.21 -9.29 1.21
CA VAL A 99 -16.68 -9.76 2.52
C VAL A 99 -17.70 -9.96 3.61
#